data_AF-A0A7X4D6T6-F1
#
_entry.id   AF-A0A7X4D6T6-F1
#
_cell.length_a   1.000
_cell.length_b   1.000
_cell.length_c   1.000
_cell.angle_alpha   90.00
_cell.angle_beta   90.00
_cell.angle_gamma   90.00
#
_symmetry.space_group_name_H-M   'P 1'
#
loop_
_entity.id
_entity.type
_entity.pdbx_description
1 polymer ?
#
loop_
_entity_poly.entity_id
_entity_poly.type
_entity_poly.pdbx_seq_one_letter_code
_entity_poly.pdbx_strand_id
1 'polypeptide(L)'
;MTAQKTWEHIWYQLVSMERWVRYYELLYKRYRLHRLIIRWRVAVGSMGLLGALLFQKAALSHTGSSITVTILAVGVAVVTAWDLAENPSDKAATVGKIWTDISLLRLEYETIWDSLESRRLTDEQAYAQSKDLVHKVHLILEKLDVGTSNRLNERAAKTAYTYLNHRYSHAA
;
A
#
# COMPACT_ATOMS: atom_id res chain seq x y z
N MET A 1 27.65 7.75 25.80
CA MET A 1 27.34 7.65 24.35
C MET A 1 27.83 8.94 23.70
N THR A 2 28.47 8.92 22.53
CA THR A 2 28.95 10.16 21.89
C THR A 2 27.83 10.79 21.06
N ALA A 3 27.77 12.13 21.01
CA ALA A 3 26.79 12.87 20.20
C ALA A 3 26.71 12.31 18.76
N GLN A 4 27.86 12.11 18.13
CA GLN A 4 27.97 11.57 16.77
C GLN A 4 27.24 10.23 16.57
N LYS A 5 27.27 9.32 17.54
CA LYS A 5 26.56 8.03 17.44
C LYS A 5 25.05 8.19 17.50
N THR A 6 24.54 9.16 18.26
CA THR A 6 23.11 9.49 18.33
C THR A 6 22.62 10.06 17.00
N TRP A 7 23.38 11.00 16.43
CA TRP A 7 23.10 11.59 15.12
C TRP A 7 23.06 10.55 14.00
N GLU A 8 24.08 9.69 13.92
CA GLU A 8 24.12 8.58 12.97
C GLU A 8 22.91 7.65 13.15
N HIS A 9 22.60 7.26 14.39
CA HIS A 9 21.47 6.39 14.68
C HIS A 9 20.14 6.97 14.18
N ILE A 10 19.83 8.22 14.51
CA ILE A 10 18.57 8.87 14.12
C ILE A 10 18.50 9.07 12.61
N TRP A 11 19.62 9.43 11.98
CA TRP A 11 19.71 9.52 10.53
C TRP A 11 19.39 8.17 9.85
N TYR A 12 19.99 7.08 10.31
CA TYR A 12 19.71 5.74 9.77
C TYR A 12 18.24 5.34 9.96
N GLN A 13 17.61 5.71 11.08
CA GLN A 13 16.20 5.44 11.31
C GLN A 13 15.30 6.26 10.38
N LEU A 14 15.59 7.55 10.18
CA LEU A 14 14.87 8.42 9.24
C LEU A 14 14.93 7.89 7.81
N VAL A 15 16.13 7.52 7.35
CA VAL A 15 16.33 6.91 6.03
C VAL A 15 15.53 5.61 5.91
N SER A 16 15.55 4.77 6.94
CA SER A 16 14.80 3.51 6.96
C SER A 16 13.29 3.75 6.92
N MET A 17 12.76 4.68 7.73
CA MET A 17 11.33 5.03 7.74
C MET A 17 10.86 5.51 6.38
N GLU A 18 11.61 6.38 5.72
CA GLU A 18 11.23 6.91 4.42
C GLU A 18 11.23 5.80 3.34
N ARG A 19 12.10 4.78 3.46
CA ARG A 19 12.02 3.57 2.60
C ARG A 19 10.69 2.87 2.79
N TRP A 20 10.28 2.66 4.04
CA TRP A 20 9.03 2.00 4.38
C TRP A 20 7.82 2.80 3.91
N VAL A 21 7.77 4.11 4.16
CA VAL A 21 6.70 5.00 3.68
C VAL A 21 6.53 4.86 2.18
N ARG A 22 7.63 4.98 1.42
CA ARG A 22 7.58 4.92 -0.06
C ARG A 22 7.19 3.54 -0.57
N TYR A 23 7.66 2.48 0.08
CA TYR A 23 7.31 1.11 -0.24
C TYR A 23 5.79 0.87 -0.09
N TYR A 24 5.23 1.23 1.07
CA TYR A 24 3.80 1.03 1.34
C TYR A 24 2.90 1.98 0.53
N GLU A 25 3.35 3.19 0.22
CA GLU A 25 2.64 4.10 -0.69
C GLU A 25 2.46 3.46 -2.09
N LEU A 26 3.52 2.86 -2.64
CA LEU A 26 3.47 2.20 -3.96
C LEU A 26 2.60 0.95 -3.93
N LEU A 27 2.68 0.14 -2.88
CA LEU A 27 1.79 -1.01 -2.68
C LEU A 27 0.33 -0.58 -2.58
N TYR A 28 0.05 0.45 -1.78
CA TYR A 28 -1.30 1.00 -1.62
C TYR A 28 -1.88 1.46 -2.96
N LYS A 29 -1.12 2.24 -3.73
CA LYS A 29 -1.52 2.68 -5.08
C LYS A 29 -1.81 1.50 -6.01
N ARG A 30 -1.00 0.44 -5.95
CA ARG A 30 -1.22 -0.77 -6.75
C ARG A 30 -2.50 -1.50 -6.36
N TYR A 31 -2.74 -1.76 -5.07
CA TYR A 31 -3.98 -2.42 -4.63
C TYR A 31 -5.22 -1.58 -4.95
N ARG A 32 -5.12 -0.25 -4.82
CA ARG A 32 -6.18 0.67 -5.23
C ARG A 32 -6.45 0.61 -6.73
N LEU A 33 -5.41 0.58 -7.58
CA LEU A 33 -5.56 0.43 -9.02
C LEU A 33 -6.15 -0.93 -9.39
N HIS A 34 -5.69 -2.01 -8.75
CA HIS A 34 -6.21 -3.35 -8.99
C HIS A 34 -7.70 -3.46 -8.65
N ARG A 35 -8.12 -2.88 -7.52
CA ARG A 35 -9.53 -2.74 -7.15
C ARG A 35 -10.33 -1.96 -8.21
N LEU A 36 -9.78 -0.86 -8.73
CA LEU A 36 -10.44 -0.09 -9.80
C LEU A 36 -10.59 -0.94 -11.07
N ILE A 37 -9.56 -1.67 -11.47
CA ILE A 37 -9.60 -2.56 -12.64
C ILE A 37 -10.67 -3.64 -12.47
N ILE A 38 -10.75 -4.27 -11.30
CA ILE A 38 -11.78 -5.29 -11.03
C ILE A 38 -13.18 -4.67 -11.06
N ARG A 39 -13.39 -3.51 -10.42
CA ARG A 39 -14.67 -2.77 -10.49
C ARG A 39 -15.09 -2.43 -11.91
N TRP A 40 -14.16 -1.96 -12.74
CA TRP A 40 -14.42 -1.70 -14.15
C TRP A 40 -14.81 -2.97 -14.91
N ARG A 41 -14.13 -4.09 -14.66
CA ARG A 41 -14.47 -5.40 -15.27
C ARG A 41 -15.87 -5.88 -14.86
N VAL A 42 -16.23 -5.75 -13.58
CA VAL A 42 -17.58 -6.09 -13.09
C VAL A 42 -18.64 -5.18 -13.71
N ALA A 43 -18.39 -3.87 -13.80
CA ALA A 43 -19.32 -2.92 -14.41
C ALA A 43 -19.52 -3.20 -15.90
N VAL A 44 -18.44 -3.43 -16.66
CA VAL A 44 -18.50 -3.82 -18.08
C VAL A 44 -19.21 -5.17 -18.25
N GLY A 45 -18.92 -6.16 -17.42
CA GLY A 45 -19.61 -7.45 -17.43
C GLY A 45 -21.10 -7.32 -17.14
N SER A 46 -21.49 -6.46 -16.19
CA SER A 46 -22.89 -6.19 -15.84
C SER A 46 -23.63 -5.46 -16.97
N MET A 47 -22.97 -4.52 -17.65
CA MET A 47 -23.53 -3.85 -18.83
C MET A 47 -23.69 -4.82 -20.01
N GLY A 48 -22.73 -5.72 -20.23
CA GLY A 48 -22.84 -6.80 -21.22
C GLY A 48 -23.99 -7.76 -20.91
N LEU A 49 -24.22 -8.07 -19.62
CA LEU A 49 -25.34 -8.89 -19.16
C LEU A 49 -26.70 -8.19 -19.38
N LEU A 50 -26.80 -6.91 -19.03
CA LEU A 50 -28.00 -6.10 -19.30
C LEU A 50 -28.29 -6.01 -20.81
N GLY A 51 -27.26 -5.79 -21.64
CA GLY A 51 -27.38 -5.81 -23.09
C GLY A 51 -27.87 -7.17 -23.61
N ALA A 52 -27.32 -8.27 -23.11
CA ALA A 52 -27.75 -9.62 -23.45
C ALA A 52 -29.19 -9.92 -23.00
N LEU A 53 -29.61 -9.44 -21.82
CA LEU A 53 -30.98 -9.58 -21.31
C LEU A 53 -31.98 -8.75 -22.12
N LEU A 54 -31.62 -7.53 -22.54
CA LEU A 54 -32.43 -6.69 -23.41
C LEU A 54 -32.56 -7.32 -24.81
N PHE A 55 -31.47 -7.83 -25.37
CA PHE A 55 -31.50 -8.61 -26.61
C PHE A 55 -32.31 -9.90 -26.49
N GLN A 56 -32.23 -10.59 -25.35
CA GLN A 56 -33.02 -11.80 -25.09
C GLN A 56 -34.51 -11.47 -24.99
N LYS A 57 -34.90 -10.37 -24.35
CA LYS A 57 -36.30 -9.88 -24.37
C LYS A 57 -36.78 -9.52 -25.78
N ALA A 58 -35.91 -8.95 -26.61
CA ALA A 58 -36.19 -8.63 -28.01
C ALA A 58 -36.18 -9.87 -28.93
N ALA A 59 -35.47 -10.94 -28.56
CA ALA A 59 -35.36 -12.19 -29.32
C ALA A 59 -36.39 -13.26 -28.90
N LEU A 60 -36.88 -13.23 -27.65
CA LEU A 60 -37.96 -14.11 -27.18
C LEU A 60 -39.31 -13.85 -27.87
N SER A 61 -39.46 -12.72 -28.57
CA SER A 61 -40.61 -12.52 -29.47
C SER A 61 -40.51 -13.36 -30.75
N HIS A 62 -39.35 -13.96 -31.08
CA HIS A 62 -39.17 -14.67 -32.33
C HIS A 62 -38.43 -16.01 -32.33
N THR A 63 -37.65 -16.44 -31.33
CA THR A 63 -37.15 -17.85 -31.27
C THR A 63 -36.41 -18.18 -29.97
N GLY A 64 -36.55 -19.43 -29.51
CA GLY A 64 -35.93 -19.94 -28.28
C GLY A 64 -34.42 -20.15 -28.41
N SER A 65 -33.63 -19.39 -27.66
CA SER A 65 -32.23 -19.74 -27.34
C SER A 65 -31.83 -19.14 -25.98
N SER A 66 -31.62 -20.00 -24.97
CA SER A 66 -31.34 -19.61 -23.57
C SER A 66 -29.89 -19.85 -23.12
N ILE A 67 -29.04 -20.41 -23.99
CA ILE A 67 -27.70 -20.88 -23.60
C ILE A 67 -26.69 -19.72 -23.50
N THR A 68 -26.78 -18.73 -24.39
CA THR A 68 -25.85 -17.59 -24.46
C THR A 68 -25.92 -16.67 -23.24
N VAL A 69 -27.13 -16.49 -22.67
CA VAL A 69 -27.33 -15.68 -21.47
C VAL A 69 -26.83 -16.39 -20.20
N THR A 70 -26.91 -17.72 -20.18
CA THR A 70 -26.42 -18.54 -19.07
C THR A 70 -24.89 -18.49 -18.96
N ILE A 71 -24.18 -18.55 -20.08
CA ILE A 71 -22.70 -18.44 -20.12
C ILE A 71 -22.23 -17.05 -19.66
N LEU A 72 -22.92 -15.98 -20.07
CA LEU A 72 -22.59 -14.61 -19.66
C LEU A 72 -22.84 -14.36 -18.16
N ALA A 73 -23.93 -14.90 -17.61
CA ALA A 73 -24.25 -14.81 -16.18
C ALA A 73 -23.23 -15.55 -15.30
N VAL A 74 -22.78 -16.73 -15.73
CA VAL A 74 -21.71 -17.48 -15.05
C VAL A 74 -20.38 -16.72 -15.11
N GLY A 75 -20.06 -16.08 -16.23
CA GLY A 75 -18.84 -15.24 -16.35
C GLY A 75 -18.82 -14.06 -15.38
N VAL A 76 -19.95 -13.35 -15.22
CA VAL A 76 -20.07 -12.26 -14.23
C VAL A 76 -19.98 -12.81 -12.82
N ALA A 77 -20.67 -13.91 -12.51
CA ALA A 77 -20.64 -14.56 -11.19
C ALA A 77 -19.23 -15.01 -10.80
N VAL A 78 -18.45 -15.58 -11.72
CA VAL A 78 -17.05 -15.98 -11.51
C VAL A 78 -16.15 -14.78 -11.26
N VAL A 79 -16.31 -13.67 -11.99
CA VAL A 79 -15.52 -12.45 -11.75
C VAL A 79 -15.88 -11.80 -10.41
N THR A 80 -17.15 -11.78 -10.01
CA THR A 80 -17.54 -11.31 -8.66
C THR A 80 -17.11 -12.26 -7.55
N ALA A 81 -17.14 -13.58 -7.76
CA ALA A 81 -16.64 -14.56 -6.80
C ALA A 81 -15.12 -14.48 -6.66
N TRP A 82 -14.41 -14.19 -7.74
CA TRP A 82 -12.98 -13.90 -7.73
C TRP A 82 -12.67 -12.59 -6.97
N ASP A 83 -13.47 -11.53 -7.14
CA ASP A 83 -13.36 -10.28 -6.36
C ASP A 83 -13.53 -10.52 -4.85
N LEU A 84 -14.46 -11.40 -4.47
CA LEU A 84 -14.66 -11.87 -3.09
C LEU A 84 -13.52 -12.76 -2.57
N ALA A 85 -12.91 -13.58 -3.44
CA ALA A 85 -11.85 -14.51 -3.04
C ALA A 85 -10.48 -13.83 -2.86
N GLU A 86 -10.15 -12.79 -3.65
CA GLU A 86 -8.84 -12.12 -3.56
C GLU A 86 -8.75 -11.00 -2.51
N ASN A 87 -9.90 -10.53 -1.99
CA ASN A 87 -10.05 -9.42 -1.02
C ASN A 87 -9.04 -8.27 -1.20
N PRO A 88 -8.94 -7.66 -2.39
CA PRO A 88 -8.05 -6.53 -2.64
C PRO A 88 -8.45 -5.28 -1.83
N SER A 89 -9.72 -5.20 -1.41
CA SER A 89 -10.28 -4.23 -0.46
C SER A 89 -9.50 -4.20 0.85
N ASP A 90 -9.42 -5.36 1.51
CA ASP A 90 -8.89 -5.48 2.87
C ASP A 90 -7.37 -5.35 2.87
N LYS A 91 -6.73 -5.82 1.79
CA LYS A 91 -5.31 -5.59 1.53
C LYS A 91 -5.01 -4.11 1.30
N ALA A 92 -5.81 -3.39 0.51
CA ALA A 92 -5.63 -1.96 0.31
C ALA A 92 -5.85 -1.16 1.62
N ALA A 93 -6.86 -1.53 2.41
CA ALA A 93 -7.15 -0.88 3.68
C ALA A 93 -6.04 -1.12 4.71
N THR A 94 -5.57 -2.36 4.84
CA THR A 94 -4.47 -2.74 5.74
C THR A 94 -3.18 -2.02 5.36
N VAL A 95 -2.79 -2.08 4.08
CA VAL A 95 -1.58 -1.40 3.57
C VAL A 95 -1.71 0.12 3.69
N GLY A 96 -2.90 0.67 3.45
CA GLY A 96 -3.17 2.10 3.61
C GLY A 96 -3.00 2.56 5.07
N LYS A 97 -3.53 1.80 6.03
CA LYS A 97 -3.35 2.07 7.46
C LYS A 97 -1.89 2.04 7.87
N ILE A 98 -1.15 1.01 7.44
CA ILE A 98 0.28 0.88 7.71
C ILE A 98 1.07 2.05 7.12
N TRP A 99 0.76 2.45 5.89
CA TRP A 99 1.38 3.61 5.28
C TRP A 99 1.13 4.88 6.12
N THR A 100 -0.09 5.09 6.60
CA THR A 100 -0.41 6.21 7.50
C THR A 100 0.37 6.13 8.81
N ASP A 101 0.35 4.98 9.49
CA ASP A 101 1.01 4.79 10.79
C ASP A 101 2.53 5.01 10.68
N ILE A 102 3.19 4.48 9.64
CA ILE A 102 4.62 4.67 9.41
C ILE A 102 4.94 6.11 8.99
N SER A 103 4.04 6.77 8.24
CA SER A 103 4.22 8.19 7.89
C SER A 103 4.15 9.09 9.12
N LEU A 104 3.29 8.78 10.09
CA LEU A 104 3.25 9.48 11.37
C LEU A 104 4.54 9.28 12.16
N LEU A 105 5.03 8.04 12.25
CA LEU A 105 6.30 7.76 12.94
C LEU A 105 7.49 8.45 12.27
N ARG A 106 7.50 8.56 10.93
CA ARG A 106 8.51 9.36 10.22
C ARG A 106 8.48 10.82 10.68
N LEU A 107 7.30 11.44 10.76
CA LEU A 107 7.16 12.82 11.23
C LEU A 107 7.63 12.99 12.68
N GLU A 108 7.38 11.98 13.54
CA GLU A 108 7.92 11.97 14.91
C GLU A 108 9.45 11.92 14.91
N TYR A 109 10.08 11.11 14.05
CA TYR A 109 11.53 11.09 13.88
C TYR A 109 12.09 12.41 13.33
N GLU A 110 11.40 13.06 12.38
CA GLU A 110 11.79 14.39 11.87
C GLU A 110 11.75 15.43 13.00
N THR A 111 10.73 15.35 13.87
CA THR A 111 10.63 16.23 15.04
C THR A 111 11.77 16.03 16.03
N ILE A 112 12.22 14.79 16.25
CA ILE A 112 13.39 14.50 17.10
C ILE A 112 14.66 15.09 16.47
N TRP A 113 14.83 14.93 15.17
CA TRP A 113 15.96 15.49 14.41
C TRP A 113 16.01 17.02 14.52
N ASP A 114 14.91 17.70 14.24
CA ASP A 114 14.81 19.16 14.33
C ASP A 114 15.05 19.66 15.77
N SER A 115 14.61 18.88 16.76
CA SER A 115 14.81 19.20 18.19
C SER A 115 16.26 19.01 18.64
N LEU A 116 16.99 18.05 18.06
CA LEU A 116 18.44 17.89 18.25
C LEU A 116 19.22 19.03 17.58
N GLU A 117 18.86 19.37 16.34
CA GLU A 117 19.51 20.45 15.59
C GLU A 117 19.34 21.79 16.30
N SER A 118 18.14 22.07 16.81
CA SER A 118 17.83 23.27 17.59
C SER A 118 18.31 23.23 19.05
N ARG A 119 19.03 22.18 19.47
CA ARG A 119 19.54 21.96 20.83
C ARG A 119 18.45 22.00 21.92
N ARG A 120 17.20 21.69 21.57
CA ARG A 120 16.06 21.60 22.50
C ARG A 120 16.04 20.28 23.26
N LEU A 121 16.63 19.22 22.69
CA LEU A 121 16.82 17.92 23.31
C LEU A 121 18.31 17.63 23.51
N THR A 122 18.64 16.92 24.59
CA THR A 122 19.98 16.34 24.75
C THR A 122 20.12 15.06 23.92
N ASP A 123 21.35 14.66 23.60
CA ASP A 123 21.62 13.42 22.85
C ASP A 123 21.02 12.18 23.54
N GLU A 124 21.04 12.14 24.87
CA GLU A 124 20.47 11.03 25.65
C GLU A 124 18.93 10.99 25.55
N GLN A 125 18.28 12.15 25.61
CA GLN A 125 16.83 12.26 25.46
C GLN A 125 16.39 11.86 24.05
N ALA A 126 17.07 12.36 23.03
CA ALA A 126 16.76 12.04 21.65
C ALA A 126 16.97 10.55 21.33
N TYR A 127 18.02 9.94 21.89
CA TYR A 127 18.23 8.49 21.75
C TYR A 127 17.15 7.66 22.45
N ALA A 128 16.74 8.04 23.67
CA ALA A 128 15.68 7.36 24.38
C ALA A 128 14.34 7.42 23.61
N GLN A 129 14.00 8.60 23.07
CA GLN A 129 12.81 8.79 22.23
C GLN A 129 12.91 7.99 20.92
N SER A 130 14.06 8.01 20.25
CA SER A 130 14.32 7.19 19.05
C SER A 130 14.08 5.71 19.32
N LYS A 131 14.55 5.19 20.46
CA LYS A 131 14.37 3.77 20.82
C LYS A 131 12.90 3.39 21.01
N ASP A 132 12.09 4.27 21.60
CA ASP A 132 10.63 4.07 21.71
C ASP A 132 9.97 4.02 20.32
N LEU A 133 10.38 4.91 19.42
CA LEU A 133 9.89 4.90 18.04
C LEU A 133 10.27 3.62 17.28
N VAL A 134 11.51 3.12 17.44
CA VAL A 134 11.92 1.83 16.85
C VAL A 134 10.99 0.70 17.31
N HIS A 135 10.62 0.67 18.59
CA HIS A 135 9.71 -0.34 19.11
C HIS A 135 8.31 -0.24 18.47
N LYS A 136 7.75 0.98 18.36
CA LYS A 136 6.47 1.21 17.68
C LYS A 136 6.49 0.77 16.22
N VAL A 137 7.58 1.03 15.50
CA VAL A 137 7.77 0.55 14.13
C VAL A 137 7.72 -0.97 14.09
N HIS A 138 8.46 -1.64 14.98
CA HIS A 138 8.49 -3.10 15.02
C HIS A 138 7.08 -3.69 15.22
N LEU A 139 6.30 -3.14 16.15
CA LEU A 139 4.91 -3.55 16.39
C LEU A 139 3.97 -3.34 15.19
N ILE A 140 4.24 -2.33 14.35
CA ILE A 140 3.50 -2.14 13.10
C ILE A 140 3.93 -3.18 12.07
N LEU A 141 5.24 -3.41 11.94
CA LEU A 141 5.80 -4.37 10.98
C LEU A 141 5.47 -5.82 11.31
N GLU A 142 5.32 -6.20 12.59
CA GLU A 142 4.86 -7.55 12.98
C GLU A 142 3.43 -7.85 12.50
N LYS A 143 2.60 -6.83 12.28
CA LYS A 143 1.24 -6.98 11.76
C LYS A 143 1.23 -7.26 10.25
N LEU A 144 2.39 -7.24 9.58
CA LEU A 144 2.54 -7.47 8.15
C LEU A 144 2.91 -8.92 7.83
N ASP A 145 1.94 -9.81 7.94
CA ASP A 145 1.99 -11.08 7.19
C ASP A 145 1.34 -10.89 5.79
N VAL A 146 1.82 -9.88 5.06
CA VAL A 146 1.27 -9.54 3.74
C VAL A 146 2.15 -10.17 2.67
N GLY A 147 1.73 -11.35 2.20
CA GLY A 147 2.26 -11.99 1.00
C GLY A 147 2.22 -11.04 -0.19
N THR A 148 3.38 -10.50 -0.54
CA THR A 148 3.59 -9.52 -1.62
C THR A 148 4.48 -10.15 -2.69
N SER A 149 4.27 -9.77 -3.95
CA SER A 149 5.07 -10.29 -5.07
C SER A 149 6.53 -9.81 -4.96
N ASN A 150 7.48 -10.74 -4.77
CA ASN A 150 8.92 -10.45 -4.64
C ASN A 150 9.47 -9.44 -5.64
N ARG A 151 9.02 -9.53 -6.90
CA ARG A 151 9.45 -8.64 -7.99
C ARG A 151 9.02 -7.18 -7.80
N LEU A 152 7.83 -6.95 -7.24
CA LEU A 152 7.37 -5.59 -6.92
C LEU A 152 8.15 -5.05 -5.72
N ASN A 153 8.43 -5.90 -4.74
CA ASN A 153 9.15 -5.52 -3.54
C ASN A 153 10.55 -5.01 -3.87
N GLU A 154 11.25 -5.75 -4.73
CA GLU A 154 12.56 -5.37 -5.23
C GLU A 154 12.53 -4.03 -5.99
N ARG A 155 11.55 -3.82 -6.88
CA ARG A 155 11.42 -2.56 -7.64
C ARG A 155 11.13 -1.36 -6.74
N ALA A 156 10.15 -1.49 -5.84
CA ALA A 156 9.78 -0.41 -4.93
C ALA A 156 10.93 -0.09 -3.97
N ALA A 157 11.61 -1.10 -3.44
CA ALA A 157 12.80 -0.92 -2.60
C ALA A 157 13.93 -0.21 -3.37
N LYS A 158 14.17 -0.57 -4.63
CA LYS A 158 15.16 0.08 -5.49
C LYS A 158 14.81 1.55 -5.73
N THR A 159 13.57 1.87 -6.08
CA THR A 159 13.12 3.27 -6.28
C THR A 159 13.23 4.09 -5.01
N ALA A 160 12.83 3.53 -3.86
CA ALA A 160 12.96 4.19 -2.57
C ALA A 160 14.43 4.47 -2.24
N TYR A 161 15.32 3.49 -2.47
CA TYR A 161 16.75 3.64 -2.26
C TYR A 161 17.35 4.76 -3.14
N THR A 162 17.00 4.80 -4.44
CA THR A 162 17.48 5.87 -5.33
C THR A 162 17.00 7.26 -4.89
N TYR A 163 15.72 7.40 -4.55
CA TYR A 163 15.16 8.67 -4.06
C TYR A 163 15.85 9.14 -2.78
N LEU A 164 16.07 8.23 -1.84
CA LEU A 164 16.69 8.53 -0.56
C LEU A 164 18.16 8.85 -0.66
N ASN A 165 18.88 8.11 -1.49
CA ASN A 165 20.27 8.42 -1.77
C ASN A 165 20.35 9.85 -2.30
N HIS A 166 19.51 10.25 -3.27
CA HIS A 166 19.48 11.63 -3.75
C HIS A 166 19.10 12.67 -2.67
N ARG A 167 18.14 12.35 -1.79
CA ARG A 167 17.66 13.29 -0.76
C ARG A 167 18.69 13.52 0.34
N TYR A 168 19.40 12.47 0.75
CA TYR A 168 20.29 12.49 1.92
C TYR A 168 21.78 12.36 1.59
N SER A 169 22.19 12.11 0.34
CA SER A 169 23.60 12.22 -0.10
C SER A 169 24.14 13.65 -0.05
N HIS A 170 23.24 14.64 0.05
CA HIS A 170 23.59 16.05 0.23
C HIS A 170 23.57 16.49 1.70
N ALA A 171 23.22 15.59 2.63
CA ALA A 171 23.16 15.86 4.07
C ALA A 171 24.37 15.30 4.84
N ALA A 172 25.33 14.67 4.14
CA ALA A 172 26.62 14.20 4.64
C ALA A 172 27.74 15.08 4.08
#